data_AF-Q9AB35-F1
#
_entry.id   AF-Q9AB35-F1
#
_cell.length_a   1.000
_cell.length_b   1.000
_cell.length_c   1.000
_cell.angle_alpha   90.00
_cell.angle_beta   90.00
_cell.angle_gamma   90.00
#
_symmetry.space_group_name_H-M   'P 1'
#
loop_
_entity.id
_entity.type
_entity.pdbx_description
1 polymer ?
#
loop_
_entity_poly.entity_id
_entity_poly.type
_entity_poly.pdbx_seq_one_letter_code
_entity_poly.pdbx_strand_id
1 'polypeptide(L)'
;MERATTLRLAGVAVLLGVAIDVVAPFLIYPRLVEPQPHLVYTLIDLLLLIGMLGARALTARATGPLGLAGFVLAILGVLLVRTSPAEVFGEASYMIASAIWSIGMVVWAMDLLRARVLRLAAGLWIAALVVGLVGLALKDHGPVAHMAKMAFLLGFAVVGVQLFKTRGDPA
;
A
#
# COMPACT_ATOMS: atom_id res chain seq x y z
N MET A 1 8.19 -21.52 -12.33
CA MET A 1 8.61 -20.10 -12.49
C MET A 1 9.74 -19.82 -11.52
N GLU A 2 10.82 -19.20 -12.00
CA GLU A 2 11.91 -18.75 -11.12
C GLU A 2 11.40 -17.72 -10.11
N ARG A 3 11.83 -17.82 -8.85
CA ARG A 3 11.45 -16.92 -7.76
C ARG A 3 11.64 -15.45 -8.12
N ALA A 4 12.72 -15.13 -8.85
CA ALA A 4 13.00 -13.77 -9.30
C ALA A 4 11.95 -13.25 -10.29
N THR A 5 11.46 -14.07 -11.21
CA THR A 5 10.40 -13.69 -12.16
C THR A 5 9.11 -13.34 -11.42
N THR A 6 8.70 -14.14 -10.43
CA THR A 6 7.52 -13.85 -9.60
C THR A 6 7.67 -12.51 -8.87
N LEU A 7 8.83 -12.25 -8.26
CA LEU A 7 9.09 -10.99 -7.57
C LEU A 7 9.09 -9.80 -8.54
N ARG A 8 9.67 -9.95 -9.73
CA ARG A 8 9.64 -8.92 -10.77
C ARG A 8 8.23 -8.60 -11.23
N LEU A 9 7.40 -9.62 -11.46
CA LEU A 9 5.99 -9.41 -11.82
C LEU A 9 5.22 -8.70 -10.70
N ALA A 10 5.49 -9.05 -9.44
CA ALA A 10 4.91 -8.32 -8.31
C ALA A 10 5.38 -6.86 -8.26
N GLY A 11 6.65 -6.61 -8.58
CA GLY A 11 7.19 -5.26 -8.74
C GLY A 11 6.53 -4.47 -9.87
N VAL A 12 6.33 -5.07 -11.03
CA VAL A 12 5.61 -4.45 -12.15
C VAL A 12 4.17 -4.15 -11.75
N ALA A 13 3.48 -5.10 -11.13
CA ALA A 13 2.10 -4.92 -10.68
C ALA A 13 1.97 -3.70 -9.76
N VAL A 14 2.81 -3.60 -8.72
CA VAL A 14 2.74 -2.47 -7.78
C VAL A 14 3.05 -1.14 -8.47
N LEU A 15 4.01 -1.10 -9.39
CA LEU A 15 4.36 0.12 -10.13
C LEU A 15 3.23 0.57 -11.04
N LEU A 16 2.53 -0.36 -11.69
CA LEU A 16 1.32 -0.06 -12.45
C LEU A 16 0.21 0.46 -11.54
N GLY A 17 -0.01 -0.16 -10.37
CA GLY A 17 -1.00 0.31 -9.39
C GLY A 17 -0.74 1.75 -8.94
N VAL A 18 0.52 2.06 -8.59
CA VAL A 18 0.94 3.42 -8.23
C VAL A 18 0.76 4.39 -9.39
N ALA A 19 1.16 4.01 -10.62
CA ALA A 19 1.00 4.86 -11.79
C ALA A 19 -0.47 5.16 -12.07
N ILE A 20 -1.34 4.16 -11.98
CA ILE A 20 -2.79 4.34 -12.13
C ILE A 20 -3.31 5.28 -11.04
N ASP A 21 -2.97 5.10 -9.77
CA ASP A 21 -3.52 5.94 -8.68
C ASP A 21 -3.06 7.42 -8.77
N VAL A 22 -1.87 7.67 -9.31
CA VAL A 22 -1.38 9.04 -9.55
C VAL A 22 -2.08 9.67 -10.77
N VAL A 23 -2.28 8.92 -11.85
CA VAL A 23 -2.77 9.44 -13.13
C VAL A 23 -4.30 9.47 -13.21
N ALA A 24 -4.98 8.52 -12.57
CA ALA A 24 -6.41 8.31 -12.68
C ALA A 24 -7.26 9.53 -12.29
N PRO A 25 -6.94 10.30 -11.23
CA PRO A 25 -7.68 11.52 -10.90
C PRO A 25 -7.74 12.55 -12.02
N PHE A 26 -6.72 12.59 -12.88
CA PHE A 26 -6.59 13.60 -13.93
C PHE A 26 -7.11 13.12 -15.29
N LEU A 27 -6.88 11.84 -15.62
CA LEU A 27 -7.13 11.32 -16.97
C LEU A 27 -8.27 10.30 -17.05
N ILE A 28 -8.58 9.61 -15.95
CA ILE A 28 -9.50 8.46 -15.93
C ILE A 28 -10.81 8.84 -15.25
N TYR A 29 -10.79 9.21 -13.96
CA TYR A 29 -12.00 9.45 -13.17
C TYR A 29 -12.96 10.49 -13.75
N PRO A 30 -12.51 11.63 -14.35
CA PRO A 30 -13.43 12.60 -14.95
C PRO A 30 -14.28 12.05 -16.10
N ARG A 31 -13.94 10.87 -16.64
CA ARG A 31 -14.60 10.23 -17.79
C ARG A 31 -15.42 9.01 -17.42
N LEU A 32 -15.41 8.63 -16.14
CA LEU A 32 -16.08 7.43 -15.66
C LEU A 32 -17.42 7.78 -15.01
N VAL A 33 -18.39 6.88 -15.19
CA VAL A 33 -19.69 6.90 -14.51
C VAL A 33 -19.79 5.69 -13.59
N GLU A 34 -20.59 5.79 -12.53
CA GLU A 34 -20.79 4.66 -11.62
C GLU A 34 -21.27 3.40 -12.37
N PRO A 35 -20.74 2.20 -12.07
CA PRO A 35 -19.84 1.82 -10.96
C PRO A 35 -18.33 1.80 -11.34
N GLN A 36 -17.96 2.38 -12.47
CA GLN A 36 -16.63 2.21 -13.07
C GLN A 36 -15.47 2.72 -12.21
N PRO A 37 -15.59 3.85 -11.45
CA PRO A 37 -14.52 4.28 -10.54
C PRO A 37 -14.16 3.22 -9.50
N HIS A 38 -15.15 2.51 -8.96
CA HIS A 38 -14.92 1.43 -7.99
C HIS A 38 -14.11 0.27 -8.56
N LEU A 39 -14.29 -0.04 -9.85
CA LEU A 39 -13.49 -1.06 -10.53
C LEU A 39 -12.02 -0.63 -10.65
N VAL A 40 -11.76 0.63 -10.99
CA VAL A 40 -10.38 1.17 -11.05
C VAL A 40 -9.73 1.15 -9.67
N TYR A 41 -10.45 1.56 -8.63
CA TYR A 41 -9.93 1.48 -7.26
C TYR A 41 -9.65 0.04 -6.82
N THR A 42 -10.51 -0.91 -7.20
CA THR A 42 -10.31 -2.33 -6.91
C THR A 42 -9.08 -2.88 -7.63
N LEU A 43 -8.87 -2.47 -8.89
CA LEU A 43 -7.68 -2.83 -9.64
C LEU A 43 -6.41 -2.27 -8.99
N ILE A 44 -6.41 -0.99 -8.57
CA ILE A 44 -5.29 -0.38 -7.85
C ILE A 44 -4.97 -1.20 -6.60
N ASP A 45 -5.96 -1.48 -5.75
CA ASP A 45 -5.73 -2.23 -4.52
C ASP A 45 -5.24 -3.64 -4.76
N LEU A 46 -5.75 -4.33 -5.79
CA LEU A 46 -5.25 -5.66 -6.16
C LEU A 46 -3.77 -5.59 -6.57
N LEU A 47 -3.39 -4.61 -7.37
CA LEU A 47 -2.01 -4.39 -7.80
C LEU A 47 -1.10 -4.05 -6.61
N LEU A 48 -1.57 -3.22 -5.69
CA LEU A 48 -0.85 -2.89 -4.45
C LEU A 48 -0.70 -4.11 -3.54
N LEU A 49 -1.76 -4.91 -3.39
CA LEU A 49 -1.78 -6.15 -2.61
C LEU A 49 -0.80 -7.19 -3.18
N ILE A 50 -0.74 -7.35 -4.50
CA ILE A 50 0.27 -8.19 -5.16
C ILE A 50 1.69 -7.71 -4.81
N GLY A 51 1.92 -6.39 -4.81
CA GLY A 51 3.17 -5.80 -4.36
C GLY A 51 3.49 -6.08 -2.88
N MET A 52 2.49 -6.02 -1.99
CA MET A 52 2.64 -6.39 -0.58
C MET A 52 3.04 -7.86 -0.44
N LEU A 53 2.39 -8.76 -1.17
CA LEU A 53 2.73 -10.19 -1.18
C LEU A 53 4.18 -10.42 -1.67
N GLY A 54 4.57 -9.73 -2.74
CA GLY A 54 5.95 -9.75 -3.25
C GLY A 54 6.96 -9.27 -2.22
N ALA A 55 6.70 -8.13 -1.58
CA ALA A 55 7.57 -7.58 -0.52
C ALA A 55 7.67 -8.53 0.67
N ARG A 56 6.55 -9.11 1.12
CA ARG A 56 6.54 -10.09 2.21
C ARG A 56 7.32 -11.36 1.85
N ALA A 57 7.27 -11.81 0.59
CA ALA A 57 8.05 -12.95 0.11
C ALA A 57 9.56 -12.63 0.00
N LEU A 58 9.91 -11.39 -0.36
CA LEU A 58 11.29 -10.91 -0.39
C LEU A 58 11.89 -10.82 1.02
N THR A 59 11.15 -10.28 1.99
CA THR A 59 11.68 -10.01 3.34
C THR A 59 11.38 -11.11 4.36
N ALA A 60 10.72 -12.20 3.94
CA ALA A 60 10.17 -13.22 4.84
C ALA A 60 11.15 -13.80 5.87
N ARG A 61 12.42 -13.95 5.48
CA ARG A 61 13.47 -14.53 6.34
C ARG A 61 14.11 -13.49 7.27
N ALA A 62 13.96 -12.21 6.96
CA ALA A 62 14.57 -11.10 7.70
C ALA A 62 13.60 -10.50 8.74
N THR A 63 12.29 -10.60 8.50
CA THR A 63 11.23 -10.09 9.39
C THR A 63 10.71 -11.17 10.32
N GLY A 64 10.35 -10.79 11.55
CA GLY A 64 9.83 -11.68 12.58
C GLY A 64 8.29 -11.71 12.68
N PRO A 65 7.75 -12.22 13.81
CA PRO A 65 6.31 -12.30 14.05
C PRO A 65 5.60 -10.95 14.04
N LEU A 66 6.27 -9.88 14.48
CA LEU A 66 5.71 -8.52 14.43
C LEU A 66 5.45 -8.08 12.99
N GLY A 67 6.40 -8.33 12.08
CA GLY A 67 6.23 -8.05 10.66
C GLY A 67 5.09 -8.86 10.05
N LEU A 68 4.91 -10.11 10.46
CA LEU A 68 3.77 -10.93 10.05
C LEU A 68 2.43 -10.36 10.54
N ALA A 69 2.35 -9.96 11.82
CA ALA A 69 1.14 -9.38 12.39
C ALA A 69 0.75 -8.07 11.68
N GLY A 70 1.72 -7.19 11.44
CA GLY A 70 1.50 -5.96 10.68
C GLY A 70 1.06 -6.23 9.24
N PHE A 71 1.68 -7.18 8.56
CA PHE A 71 1.31 -7.59 7.21
C PHE A 71 -0.14 -8.14 7.14
N VAL A 72 -0.53 -9.02 8.07
CA VAL A 72 -1.90 -9.55 8.15
C VAL A 72 -2.89 -8.42 8.42
N LEU A 73 -2.59 -7.53 9.37
CA LEU A 73 -3.42 -6.37 9.66
C LEU A 73 -3.58 -5.45 8.44
N ALA A 74 -2.51 -5.25 7.67
CA ALA A 74 -2.55 -4.46 6.45
C ALA A 74 -3.43 -5.10 5.37
N ILE A 75 -3.35 -6.43 5.19
CA ILE A 75 -4.26 -7.16 4.28
C ILE A 75 -5.71 -6.97 4.72
N LEU A 76 -6.00 -7.16 6.01
CA LEU A 76 -7.35 -6.95 6.54
C LEU A 76 -7.84 -5.52 6.27
N GLY A 77 -6.98 -4.52 6.46
CA GLY A 77 -7.28 -3.13 6.14
C GLY A 77 -7.65 -2.91 4.66
N VAL A 78 -6.86 -3.45 3.72
CA VAL A 78 -7.17 -3.38 2.27
C VAL A 78 -8.52 -4.03 1.96
N LEU A 79 -8.78 -5.22 2.50
CA LEU A 79 -10.05 -5.90 2.29
C LEU A 79 -11.21 -5.09 2.85
N LEU A 80 -11.04 -4.51 4.04
CA LEU A 80 -12.04 -3.64 4.66
C LEU A 80 -12.31 -2.38 3.83
N VAL A 81 -11.28 -1.79 3.20
CA VAL A 81 -11.45 -0.63 2.31
C VAL A 81 -12.34 -1.00 1.13
N ARG A 82 -12.23 -2.23 0.61
CA ARG A 82 -13.07 -2.69 -0.50
C ARG A 82 -14.47 -3.07 -0.08
N THR A 83 -14.68 -3.46 1.18
CA THR A 83 -16.02 -3.71 1.73
C THR A 83 -16.67 -2.46 2.31
N SER A 84 -15.95 -1.34 2.44
CA SER A 84 -16.49 -0.11 3.05
C SER A 84 -17.72 0.47 2.36
N PRO A 85 -17.96 0.30 1.04
CA PRO A 85 -19.21 0.72 0.42
C PRO A 85 -20.46 -0.02 0.93
N ALA A 86 -20.30 -1.15 1.62
CA ALA A 86 -21.38 -1.84 2.30
C ALA A 86 -21.73 -1.23 3.67
N GLU A 87 -21.03 -0.15 4.07
CA GLU A 87 -21.31 0.64 5.27
C GLU A 87 -21.42 -0.17 6.58
N VAL A 88 -20.62 -1.24 6.71
CA VAL A 88 -20.61 -2.12 7.89
C VAL A 88 -20.39 -1.35 9.22
N PHE A 89 -19.66 -0.23 9.16
CA PHE A 89 -19.44 0.69 10.30
C PHE A 89 -20.06 2.08 10.06
N GLY A 90 -21.10 2.18 9.22
CA GLY A 90 -21.75 3.42 8.82
C GLY A 90 -20.86 4.34 7.98
N GLU A 91 -21.10 5.66 8.04
CA GLU A 91 -20.36 6.68 7.28
C GLU A 91 -18.84 6.67 7.54
N ALA A 92 -18.42 6.19 8.71
CA ALA A 92 -17.01 6.10 9.09
C ALA A 92 -16.29 4.87 8.50
N SER A 93 -16.99 3.99 7.78
CA SER A 93 -16.44 2.70 7.31
C SER A 93 -15.12 2.84 6.55
N TYR A 94 -15.03 3.77 5.60
CA TYR A 94 -13.82 3.98 4.82
C TYR A 94 -12.67 4.55 5.68
N MET A 95 -12.97 5.49 6.57
CA MET A 95 -11.98 6.08 7.47
C MET A 95 -11.39 5.03 8.41
N ILE A 96 -12.23 4.18 9.00
CA ILE A 96 -11.80 3.09 9.87
C ILE A 96 -10.95 2.08 9.09
N ALA A 97 -11.40 1.66 7.92
CA ALA A 97 -10.69 0.70 7.08
C ALA A 97 -9.31 1.21 6.63
N SER A 98 -9.23 2.46 6.16
CA SER A 98 -7.98 3.10 5.76
C SER A 98 -7.02 3.30 6.93
N ALA A 99 -7.53 3.63 8.13
CA ALA A 99 -6.73 3.68 9.35
C ALA A 99 -6.15 2.30 9.71
N ILE A 100 -6.97 1.24 9.67
CA ILE A 100 -6.51 -0.14 9.92
C ILE A 100 -5.42 -0.54 8.93
N TRP A 101 -5.60 -0.23 7.64
CA TRP A 101 -4.59 -0.49 6.63
C TRP A 101 -3.28 0.24 6.93
N SER A 102 -3.34 1.55 7.19
CA SER A 102 -2.16 2.35 7.48
C SER A 102 -1.44 1.90 8.76
N ILE A 103 -2.18 1.53 9.81
CA ILE A 103 -1.62 1.00 11.06
C ILE A 103 -0.91 -0.33 10.79
N GLY A 104 -1.55 -1.25 10.04
CA GLY A 104 -0.92 -2.51 9.64
C GLY A 104 0.40 -2.30 8.89
N MET A 105 0.40 -1.37 7.92
CA MET A 105 1.60 -1.01 7.16
C MET A 105 2.69 -0.44 8.07
N VAL A 106 2.36 0.37 9.09
CA VAL A 106 3.34 0.89 10.04
C VAL A 106 3.88 -0.18 10.98
N VAL A 107 3.03 -1.09 11.47
CA VAL A 107 3.49 -2.23 12.30
C VAL A 107 4.46 -3.10 11.51
N TRP A 108 4.16 -3.35 10.24
CA TRP A 108 5.07 -4.06 9.35
C TRP A 108 6.35 -3.26 9.07
N ALA A 109 6.23 -1.96 8.80
CA ALA A 109 7.35 -1.04 8.57
C ALA A 109 8.35 -1.01 9.73
N MET A 110 7.88 -1.03 10.98
CA MET A 110 8.75 -1.07 12.16
C MET A 110 9.68 -2.30 12.12
N ASP A 111 9.14 -3.46 11.75
CA ASP A 111 9.93 -4.69 11.66
C ASP A 111 10.89 -4.67 10.46
N LEU A 112 10.47 -4.11 9.33
CA LEU A 112 11.35 -3.86 8.17
C LEU A 112 12.54 -2.97 8.53
N LEU A 113 12.32 -1.90 9.31
CA LEU A 113 13.37 -1.02 9.81
C LEU A 113 14.33 -1.74 10.76
N ARG A 114 13.81 -2.55 11.70
CA ARG A 114 14.63 -3.37 12.60
C ARG A 114 15.51 -4.35 11.82
N ALA A 115 14.93 -5.02 10.82
CA ALA A 115 15.61 -5.93 9.92
C ALA A 115 16.51 -5.22 8.88
N ARG A 116 16.53 -3.88 8.85
CA ARG A 116 17.30 -3.03 7.93
C ARG A 116 17.02 -3.31 6.44
N VAL A 117 15.85 -3.83 6.10
CA VAL A 117 15.39 -4.08 4.73
C VAL A 117 14.30 -3.08 4.35
N LEU A 118 14.24 -2.69 3.08
CA LEU A 118 13.22 -1.76 2.56
C LEU A 118 13.05 -0.46 3.40
N ARG A 119 14.14 0.04 3.99
CA ARG A 119 14.12 1.14 4.98
C ARG A 119 13.41 2.40 4.48
N LEU A 120 13.62 2.74 3.20
CA LEU A 120 13.00 3.90 2.60
C LEU A 120 11.48 3.74 2.48
N ALA A 121 10.99 2.58 2.04
CA ALA A 121 9.55 2.31 1.97
C ALA A 121 8.91 2.33 3.35
N ALA A 122 9.56 1.69 4.33
CA ALA A 122 9.11 1.67 5.71
C ALA A 122 9.02 3.09 6.31
N GLY A 123 10.04 3.92 6.09
CA GLY A 123 10.03 5.32 6.52
C GLY A 123 8.90 6.13 5.86
N LEU A 124 8.62 5.91 4.58
CA LEU A 124 7.54 6.57 3.84
C LEU A 124 6.15 6.18 4.36
N TRP A 125 5.92 4.91 4.70
CA TRP A 125 4.64 4.48 5.29
C TRP A 125 4.42 5.02 6.70
N ILE A 126 5.49 5.09 7.51
CA ILE A 126 5.43 5.75 8.84
C ILE A 126 5.12 7.24 8.68
N ALA A 127 5.83 7.93 7.78
CA ALA A 127 5.58 9.33 7.49
C ALA A 127 4.15 9.56 7.01
N ALA A 128 3.62 8.70 6.13
CA ALA A 128 2.25 8.78 5.65
C ALA A 128 1.22 8.72 6.81
N LEU A 129 1.39 7.78 7.75
CA LEU A 129 0.50 7.71 8.91
C LEU A 129 0.63 8.96 9.79
N VAL A 130 1.85 9.39 10.10
CA VAL A 130 2.07 10.59 10.94
C VAL A 130 1.45 11.83 10.30
N VAL A 131 1.69 12.06 9.01
CA VAL A 131 1.10 13.18 8.27
C VAL A 131 -0.42 13.06 8.22
N GLY A 132 -0.97 11.85 8.03
CA GLY A 132 -2.41 11.61 8.06
C GLY A 132 -3.05 11.94 9.42
N LEU A 133 -2.40 11.55 10.53
CA LEU A 133 -2.83 11.88 11.88
C LEU A 133 -2.77 13.39 12.16
N VAL A 134 -1.73 14.07 11.67
CA VAL A 134 -1.62 15.54 11.73
C VAL A 134 -2.77 16.19 10.95
N GLY A 135 -3.06 15.73 9.73
CA GLY A 135 -4.19 16.24 8.94
C GLY A 135 -5.52 16.08 9.66
N LEU A 136 -5.75 14.91 10.28
CA LEU A 136 -6.94 14.66 11.09
C LEU A 136 -7.03 15.61 12.29
N ALA A 137 -5.93 15.82 13.01
CA ALA A 137 -5.88 16.72 14.18
C ALA A 137 -6.13 18.18 13.79
N LEU A 138 -5.64 18.60 12.62
CA LEU A 138 -5.84 19.94 12.07
C LEU A 138 -7.21 20.13 11.41
N LYS A 139 -8.01 19.06 11.27
CA LYS A 139 -9.24 19.03 10.44
C LYS A 139 -8.99 19.52 9.01
N ASP A 140 -7.75 19.36 8.52
CA ASP A 140 -7.36 19.71 7.16
C ASP A 140 -7.50 18.48 6.28
N HIS A 141 -8.54 18.50 5.45
CA HIS A 141 -8.85 17.43 4.50
C HIS A 141 -8.21 17.65 3.11
N GLY A 142 -7.47 18.74 2.91
CA GLY A 142 -6.92 19.11 1.61
C GLY A 142 -5.43 18.75 1.48
N PRO A 143 -4.49 19.71 1.55
CA PRO A 143 -3.09 19.50 1.22
C PRO A 143 -2.41 18.41 2.05
N VAL A 144 -2.67 18.36 3.36
CA VAL A 144 -2.02 17.40 4.27
C VAL A 144 -2.46 15.97 3.98
N ALA A 145 -3.75 15.76 3.71
CA ALA A 145 -4.27 14.45 3.31
C ALA A 145 -3.66 13.97 1.98
N HIS A 146 -3.47 14.89 1.02
CA HIS A 146 -2.80 14.57 -0.24
C HIS A 146 -1.33 14.18 -0.02
N MET A 147 -0.60 14.91 0.83
CA MET A 147 0.78 14.57 1.19
C MET A 147 0.89 13.18 1.82
N ALA A 148 -0.02 12.83 2.74
CA ALA A 148 -0.07 11.50 3.34
C ALA A 148 -0.28 10.41 2.28
N LYS A 149 -1.23 10.60 1.36
CA LYS A 149 -1.48 9.69 0.23
C LYS A 149 -0.23 9.53 -0.63
N MET A 150 0.42 10.63 -1.01
CA MET A 150 1.61 10.59 -1.87
C MET A 150 2.78 9.89 -1.18
N ALA A 151 3.03 10.16 0.11
CA ALA A 151 4.04 9.44 0.87
C ALA A 151 3.76 7.93 0.92
N PHE A 152 2.50 7.55 1.13
CA PHE A 152 2.07 6.15 1.15
C PHE A 152 2.35 5.44 -0.18
N LEU A 153 1.97 6.06 -1.30
CA LEU A 153 2.21 5.56 -2.66
C LEU A 153 3.70 5.51 -3.02
N LEU A 154 4.48 6.51 -2.63
CA LEU A 154 5.93 6.49 -2.85
C LEU A 154 6.57 5.30 -2.11
N GLY A 155 6.07 4.94 -0.92
CA GLY A 155 6.51 3.72 -0.23
C GLY A 155 6.30 2.47 -1.08
N PHE A 156 5.13 2.35 -1.72
CA PHE A 156 4.84 1.28 -2.68
C PHE A 156 5.69 1.33 -3.94
N ALA A 157 5.95 2.53 -4.50
CA ALA A 157 6.83 2.69 -5.65
C ALA A 157 8.25 2.19 -5.35
N VAL A 158 8.79 2.54 -4.17
CA VAL A 158 10.10 2.07 -3.71
C VAL A 158 10.13 0.55 -3.60
N VAL A 159 9.09 -0.07 -3.03
CA VAL A 159 8.94 -1.53 -3.01
C VAL A 159 8.96 -2.11 -4.42
N GLY A 160 8.20 -1.52 -5.35
CA GLY A 160 8.11 -1.97 -6.73
C GLY A 160 9.45 -1.99 -7.44
N VAL A 161 10.22 -0.91 -7.31
CA VAL A 161 11.57 -0.81 -7.87
C VAL A 161 12.51 -1.86 -7.27
N GLN A 162 12.44 -2.10 -5.96
CA GLN A 162 13.28 -3.11 -5.29
C GLN A 162 12.92 -4.53 -5.75
N LEU A 163 11.64 -4.86 -5.83
CA LEU A 163 11.15 -6.14 -6.33
C LEU A 163 11.58 -6.38 -7.77
N PHE A 164 11.43 -5.38 -8.65
CA PHE A 164 11.86 -5.44 -10.05
C PHE A 164 13.38 -5.64 -10.21
N LYS A 165 14.18 -5.06 -9.32
CA LYS A 165 15.64 -5.19 -9.34
C LYS A 165 16.16 -6.53 -8.81
N THR A 166 15.32 -7.39 -8.26
CA THR A 166 15.74 -8.71 -7.76
C THR A 166 16.39 -9.50 -8.90
N ARG A 167 17.65 -9.91 -8.70
CA ARG A 167 18.37 -10.79 -9.63
C ARG A 167 17.99 -12.24 -9.33
N GLY A 168 17.87 -13.07 -10.36
CA GLY A 168 17.79 -14.52 -10.18
C GLY A 168 19.07 -15.01 -9.52
N ASP A 169 18.94 -15.88 -8.52
CA ASP A 169 20.09 -16.66 -8.08
C ASP A 169 20.59 -17.47 -9.29
N PRO A 170 21.91 -17.56 -9.55
CA PRO A 170 22.41 -18.54 -10.50
C PRO A 170 21.98 -19.94 -10.01
N ALA A 171 21.37 -20.70 -10.91
CA ALA A 171 20.96 -22.08 -10.68
C ALA A 171 22.16 -22.98 -10.35
#